data_AF-A0A351CGS7-F1
#
_entry.id   AF-A0A351CGS7-F1
#
_cell.length_a   1.000
_cell.length_b   1.000
_cell.length_c   1.000
_cell.angle_alpha   90.00
_cell.angle_beta   90.00
_cell.angle_gamma   90.00
#
_symmetry.space_group_name_H-M   'P 1'
#
loop_
_entity.id
_entity.type
_entity.pdbx_description
1 polymer ?
#
loop_
_entity_poly.entity_id
_entity_poly.type
_entity_poly.pdbx_seq_one_letter_code
_entity_poly.pdbx_strand_id
1 'polypeptide(L)'
;RIVKINNFRLELIPNGHISLIYNLDKPGAIGSFATLLGKNNINIDQMQVGQEEGGELNIIFLKTNVSLPSHVIEEMHQLELVKTVTPLEFDI
;
A
#
# COMPACT_ATOMS: atom_id res chain seq x y z
N ARG A 1 7.95 7.25 -15.71
CA ARG A 1 8.22 8.60 -15.14
C ARG A 1 8.43 8.39 -13.64
N ILE A 2 9.47 8.98 -13.05
CA ILE A 2 9.82 8.78 -11.63
C ILE A 2 9.02 9.77 -10.76
N VAL A 3 8.40 9.29 -9.68
CA VAL A 3 7.75 10.15 -8.66
C VAL A 3 8.45 9.89 -7.33
N LYS A 4 9.20 10.88 -6.84
CA LYS A 4 9.80 10.80 -5.50
C LYS A 4 8.74 11.13 -4.46
N ILE A 5 8.45 10.20 -3.57
CA ILE A 5 7.56 10.41 -2.42
C ILE A 5 8.45 10.49 -1.20
N ASN A 6 8.58 11.68 -0.59
CA ASN A 6 9.46 11.92 0.57
C ASN A 6 10.91 11.43 0.32
N ASN A 7 11.44 10.56 1.19
CA ASN A 7 12.77 9.95 1.07
C ASN A 7 12.79 8.70 0.16
N PHE A 8 11.65 8.29 -0.38
CA PHE A 8 11.53 7.07 -1.16
C PHE A 8 11.63 7.36 -2.67
N ARG A 9 12.48 6.59 -3.36
CA ARG A 9 12.56 6.58 -4.83
C ARG A 9 11.65 5.47 -5.35
N LEU A 10 10.45 5.84 -5.76
CA LEU A 10 9.50 4.93 -6.41
C LEU A 10 9.29 5.36 -7.86
N GLU A 11 9.20 4.39 -8.76
CA GLU A 11 8.88 4.64 -10.17
C GLU A 11 7.47 4.19 -10.42
N LEU A 12 6.53 5.14 -10.44
CA LEU A 12 5.11 4.85 -10.62
C LEU A 12 4.52 5.73 -11.73
N ILE A 13 3.59 5.14 -12.46
CA ILE A 13 2.69 5.87 -13.37
C ILE A 13 1.40 6.10 -12.56
N PRO A 14 1.06 7.36 -12.22
CA PRO A 14 -0.10 7.65 -11.36
C PRO A 14 -1.40 7.49 -12.15
N ASN A 15 -1.92 6.26 -12.21
CA ASN A 15 -3.13 5.92 -12.93
C ASN A 15 -3.84 4.74 -12.25
N GLY A 16 -5.17 4.84 -12.15
CA GLY A 16 -6.03 3.83 -11.54
C GLY A 16 -6.04 3.91 -10.01
N HIS A 17 -6.39 2.79 -9.38
CA HIS A 17 -6.63 2.69 -7.94
C HIS A 17 -5.34 2.40 -7.19
N ILE A 18 -4.80 3.42 -6.54
CA ILE A 18 -3.52 3.34 -5.84
C ILE A 18 -3.76 3.54 -4.35
N SER A 19 -2.94 2.90 -3.52
CA SER A 19 -2.84 3.16 -2.09
C SER A 19 -1.37 3.20 -1.67
N LEU A 20 -1.04 4.18 -0.84
CA LEU A 20 0.22 4.21 -0.11
C LEU A 20 0.01 3.59 1.25
N ILE A 21 0.81 2.59 1.58
CA ILE A 21 0.77 1.91 2.86
C ILE A 21 2.10 2.14 3.56
N TYR A 22 2.05 2.54 4.83
CA TYR A 22 3.22 2.49 5.70
C TYR A 22 3.04 1.35 6.68
N ASN A 23 4.05 0.48 6.80
CA ASN A 23 4.03 -0.66 7.71
C ASN A 23 5.34 -0.79 8.46
N LEU A 24 5.30 -1.46 9.61
CA LEU A 24 6.52 -1.87 10.31
C LEU A 24 7.26 -2.91 9.46
N ASP A 25 8.59 -2.79 9.39
CA ASP A 25 9.47 -3.75 8.74
C ASP A 25 9.66 -5.00 9.62
N LYS A 26 8.59 -5.80 9.70
CA LYS A 26 8.51 -7.03 10.49
C LYS A 26 7.90 -8.16 9.67
N PRO A 27 8.30 -9.43 9.93
CA PRO A 27 7.68 -10.58 9.30
C PRO A 27 6.15 -10.56 9.43
N GLY A 28 5.45 -10.81 8.33
CA GLY A 28 3.99 -10.84 8.28
C GLY A 28 3.31 -9.52 7.94
N ALA A 29 4.03 -8.39 7.86
CA ALA A 29 3.43 -7.10 7.57
C ALA A 29 2.74 -7.03 6.19
N ILE A 30 3.39 -7.55 5.14
CA ILE A 30 2.77 -7.63 3.80
C ILE A 30 1.67 -8.68 3.76
N GLY A 31 1.93 -9.84 4.39
CA GLY A 31 0.97 -10.95 4.40
C GLY A 31 -0.37 -10.60 5.06
N SER A 32 -0.35 -9.75 6.09
CA SER A 32 -1.56 -9.38 6.84
C SER A 32 -2.56 -8.63 5.96
N PHE A 33 -2.15 -7.56 5.29
CA PHE A 33 -3.05 -6.82 4.42
C PHE A 33 -3.30 -7.54 3.10
N ALA A 34 -2.32 -8.27 2.54
CA ALA A 34 -2.55 -9.04 1.30
C ALA A 34 -3.64 -10.11 1.50
N THR A 35 -3.65 -10.77 2.66
CA THR A 35 -4.70 -11.73 3.03
C THR A 35 -6.07 -11.05 3.15
N LEU A 36 -6.12 -9.87 3.79
CA LEU A 36 -7.34 -9.09 3.92
C LEU A 36 -7.93 -8.69 2.55
N LEU A 37 -7.08 -8.24 1.61
CA LEU A 37 -7.49 -7.93 0.25
C LEU A 37 -8.04 -9.16 -0.48
N GLY A 38 -7.35 -10.30 -0.38
CA GLY A 38 -7.80 -11.56 -0.95
C GLY A 38 -9.16 -12.02 -0.41
N LYS A 39 -9.40 -11.87 0.91
CA LYS A 39 -10.70 -12.16 1.54
C LYS A 39 -11.84 -11.28 1.00
N ASN A 40 -11.52 -10.08 0.55
CA ASN A 40 -12.46 -9.12 -0.04
C ASN A 40 -12.52 -9.22 -1.57
N ASN A 41 -11.89 -10.22 -2.20
CA ASN A 41 -11.80 -10.40 -3.65
C ASN A 41 -11.16 -9.21 -4.39
N ILE A 42 -10.16 -8.58 -3.78
CA ILE A 42 -9.42 -7.47 -4.39
C ILE A 42 -8.06 -7.99 -4.87
N ASN A 43 -7.78 -7.82 -6.16
CA ASN A 43 -6.51 -8.19 -6.77
C ASN A 43 -5.49 -7.06 -6.63
N ILE A 44 -4.23 -7.46 -6.49
CA ILE A 44 -3.09 -6.56 -6.50
C ILE A 44 -2.52 -6.56 -7.91
N ASP A 45 -2.70 -5.46 -8.63
CA ASP A 45 -2.19 -5.28 -10.00
C ASP A 45 -0.69 -4.99 -9.99
N GLN A 46 -0.24 -4.20 -9.01
CA GLN A 46 1.16 -3.84 -8.85
C GLN A 46 1.47 -3.59 -7.38
N MET A 47 2.66 -4.02 -6.95
CA MET A 47 3.19 -3.69 -5.63
C MET A 47 4.65 -3.28 -5.78
N GLN A 48 5.01 -2.14 -5.21
CA GLN A 48 6.40 -1.71 -5.08
C GLN A 48 6.67 -1.36 -3.62
N VAL A 49 7.68 -2.01 -3.04
CA VAL A 49 8.08 -1.81 -1.64
C VAL A 49 9.37 -1.00 -1.61
N GLY A 50 9.37 0.07 -0.82
CA GLY A 50 10.57 0.83 -0.50
C GLY A 50 10.80 0.78 1.00
N GLN A 51 12.04 0.54 1.41
CA GLN A 51 12.42 0.62 2.82
C GLN A 51 12.85 2.05 3.14
N GLU A 52 12.50 2.53 4.34
CA GLU A 52 13.02 3.80 4.83
C GLU A 52 14.49 3.65 5.17
N GLU A 53 15.36 4.52 4.65
CA GLU A 53 16.79 4.47 4.98
C GLU A 53 17.01 4.70 6.49
N GLY A 54 17.43 3.64 7.19
CA GLY A 54 17.69 3.67 8.63
C GLY A 54 16.44 3.69 9.52
N GLY A 55 15.25 3.50 8.94
CA GLY A 55 13.97 3.47 9.66
C GLY A 55 13.45 2.05 9.93
N GLU A 56 12.43 1.95 10.79
CA GLU A 56 11.69 0.69 11.05
C GLU A 56 10.47 0.53 10.13
N LEU A 57 10.30 1.41 9.14
CA LEU A 57 9.13 1.47 8.28
C LEU A 57 9.47 1.10 6.84
N ASN A 58 8.51 0.42 6.22
CA ASN A 58 8.42 0.29 4.78
C ASN A 58 7.31 1.21 4.27
N ILE A 59 7.53 1.80 3.09
CA ILE A 59 6.47 2.34 2.25
C ILE A 59 6.12 1.30 1.19
N ILE A 60 4.84 1.13 0.93
CA ILE A 60 4.34 0.27 -0.13
C ILE A 60 3.44 1.10 -1.02
N PHE A 61 3.81 1.14 -2.29
CA PHE A 61 2.91 1.54 -3.35
C PHE A 61 2.13 0.31 -3.79
N LEU A 62 0.81 0.36 -3.62
CA LEU A 62 -0.08 -0.73 -3.97
C LEU A 62 -1.08 -0.24 -5.02
N LYS A 63 -1.10 -0.85 -6.19
CA LYS A 63 -2.16 -0.67 -7.19
C LYS A 63 -3.09 -1.88 -7.16
N THR A 64 -4.39 -1.63 -7.13
CA THR A 64 -5.43 -2.66 -7.13
C THR A 64 -6.35 -2.53 -8.33
N ASN A 65 -7.01 -3.63 -8.67
CA ASN A 65 -7.94 -3.67 -9.81
C ASN A 65 -9.21 -2.82 -9.58
N VAL A 66 -9.51 -2.50 -8.32
CA VAL A 66 -10.61 -1.64 -7.88
C VAL A 66 -10.14 -0.72 -6.77
N SER A 67 -10.85 0.40 -6.57
CA SER A 67 -10.65 1.25 -5.40
C SER A 67 -10.89 0.45 -4.13
N LEU A 68 -10.04 0.66 -3.10
CA LEU A 68 -10.22 -0.01 -1.82
C LEU A 68 -11.50 0.51 -1.16
N PRO A 69 -12.49 -0.36 -0.87
CA PRO A 69 -13.70 0.06 -0.16
C PRO A 69 -13.37 0.61 1.22
N SER A 70 -14.18 1.54 1.72
CA SER A 70 -13.97 2.17 3.04
C SER A 70 -13.83 1.16 4.17
N HIS A 71 -14.64 0.09 4.17
CA HIS A 71 -14.55 -0.96 5.20
C HIS A 71 -13.21 -1.71 5.15
N VAL A 72 -12.64 -1.93 3.97
CA VAL A 72 -11.32 -2.58 3.82
C VAL A 72 -10.23 -1.67 4.37
N ILE A 73 -10.30 -0.36 4.11
CA ILE A 73 -9.35 0.62 4.64
C ILE A 73 -9.43 0.65 6.17
N GLU A 74 -10.64 0.66 6.73
CA GLU A 74 -10.87 0.59 8.18
C GLU A 74 -10.27 -0.69 8.79
N GLU A 75 -10.49 -1.85 8.18
CA GLU A 75 -9.89 -3.12 8.61
C GLU A 75 -8.35 -3.10 8.52
N MET A 76 -7.79 -2.52 7.46
CA MET A 76 -6.34 -2.39 7.32
C MET A 76 -5.74 -1.53 8.45
N HIS A 77 -6.42 -0.48 8.89
CA HIS A 77 -5.98 0.34 10.02
C HIS A 77 -6.00 -0.40 11.37
N GLN A 78 -6.71 -1.52 11.48
CA GLN A 78 -6.70 -2.36 12.68
C GLN A 78 -5.57 -3.40 12.66
N LEU A 79 -4.85 -3.56 11.55
CA LEU A 79 -3.73 -4.51 11.47
C LEU A 79 -2.52 -3.97 12.25
N GLU A 80 -2.02 -4.76 13.19
CA GLU A 80 -0.93 -4.37 14.11
C GLU A 80 0.31 -3.79 13.40
N LEU A 81 0.65 -4.35 12.24
CA LEU A 81 1.85 -3.99 11.49
C LEU A 81 1.61 -2.88 10.45
N VAL A 82 0.36 -2.47 10.20
CA VAL A 82 0.02 -1.39 9.28
C VAL A 82 -0.16 -0.10 10.06
N LYS A 83 0.59 0.95 9.70
CA LYS A 83 0.53 2.25 10.37
C LYS A 83 -0.46 3.18 9.70
N THR A 84 -0.40 3.28 8.38
CA THR A 84 -1.31 4.12 7.61
C THR A 84 -1.59 3.48 6.27
N VAL A 85 -2.79 3.75 5.77
CA VAL A 85 -3.23 3.46 4.41
C VAL A 85 -3.83 4.74 3.87
N THR A 86 -3.28 5.24 2.76
CA THR A 86 -3.75 6.46 2.12
C THR A 86 -4.12 6.12 0.68
N PRO A 87 -5.42 6.04 0.36
CA PRO A 87 -5.88 5.90 -1.01
C PRO A 87 -5.49 7.12 -1.84
N LEU A 88 -5.05 6.87 -3.06
CA LEU A 88 -4.74 7.87 -4.08
C LEU A 88 -5.49 7.46 -5.34
N GLU A 89 -6.62 8.12 -5.61
CA GLU A 89 -7.38 7.90 -6.83
C GLU A 89 -6.86 8.84 -7.91
N PHE A 90 -6.47 8.26 -9.04
CA PHE A 90 -6.05 9.00 -10.22
C PHE A 90 -7.01 8.70 -11.37
N ASP A 91 -7.30 9.71 -12.17
CA ASP A 91 -8.11 9.56 -13.37
C ASP A 91 -7.54 8.44 -14.27
N ILE A 92 -8.46 7.65 -14.83
CA ILE A 92 -8.16 6.48 -15.65
C ILE A 92 -7.82 6.90 -17.08
#